data_AF-A0A455SVT4-F1
#
_entry.id   AF-A0A455SVT4-F1
#
_cell.length_a   1.000
_cell.length_b   1.000
_cell.length_c   1.000
_cell.angle_alpha   90.00
_cell.angle_beta   90.00
_cell.angle_gamma   90.00
#
_symmetry.space_group_name_H-M   'P 1'
#
loop_
_entity.id
_entity.type
_entity.pdbx_description
1 polymer ?
#
loop_
_entity_poly.entity_id
_entity_poly.type
_entity_poly.pdbx_seq_one_letter_code
_entity_poly.pdbx_strand_id
1 'polypeptide(L)'
;MLPFLQSVLEEQKGETLLLVTHAATLKTIMAFFDERPMERLWEPPAAYPTGLCKVVIEEQKPLIELYGDISHDREWANVQGRS
;
A
#
# COMPACT_ATOMS: atom_id res chain seq x y z
N MET A 1 -4.70 -10.01 10.30
CA MET A 1 -4.77 -8.81 9.43
C MET A 1 -5.45 -9.13 8.10
N LEU A 2 -4.90 -10.02 7.26
CA LEU A 2 -5.50 -10.32 5.94
C LEU A 2 -6.98 -10.74 5.98
N PRO A 3 -7.45 -11.59 6.93
CA PRO A 3 -8.88 -11.91 7.01
C PRO A 3 -9.76 -10.69 7.30
N PHE A 4 -9.28 -9.74 8.11
CA PHE A 4 -9.97 -8.49 8.39
C PHE A 4 -10.00 -7.58 7.15
N LEU A 5 -8.89 -7.49 6.41
CA LEU A 5 -8.88 -6.73 5.15
C LEU A 5 -9.90 -7.30 4.17
N GLN A 6 -9.94 -8.61 4.00
CA GLN A 6 -10.88 -9.27 3.10
C GLN A 6 -12.33 -9.00 3.49
N SER A 7 -12.68 -9.10 4.78
CA SER A 7 -14.05 -8.79 5.23
C SER A 7 -14.44 -7.35 4.96
N VAL A 8 -13.54 -6.39 5.21
CA VAL A 8 -13.81 -4.97 4.95
C VAL A 8 -13.96 -4.70 3.44
N LEU A 9 -13.16 -5.33 2.59
CA LEU A 9 -13.27 -5.17 1.13
C LEU A 9 -14.57 -5.75 0.57
N GLU A 10 -15.07 -6.83 1.16
CA GLU A 10 -16.37 -7.40 0.80
C GLU A 10 -17.53 -6.52 1.27
N GLU A 11 -17.47 -6.00 2.50
CA GLU A 11 -18.49 -5.13 3.09
C GLU A 11 -18.58 -3.76 2.42
N GLN A 12 -17.46 -3.21 1.93
CA GLN A 12 -17.34 -1.86 1.36
C GLN A 12 -17.14 -1.89 -0.17
N LYS A 13 -17.73 -2.87 -0.85
CA LYS A 13 -17.53 -3.04 -2.30
C LYS A 13 -18.06 -1.83 -3.09
N GLY A 14 -17.19 -1.23 -3.91
CA GLY A 14 -17.52 -0.06 -4.73
C GLY A 14 -17.27 1.29 -4.06
N GLU A 15 -16.82 1.28 -2.80
CA GLU A 15 -16.46 2.47 -2.03
C GLU A 15 -14.95 2.76 -2.11
N THR A 16 -14.53 3.94 -1.66
CA THR A 16 -13.12 4.27 -1.42
C THR A 16 -12.79 4.13 0.06
N LEU A 17 -11.84 3.25 0.40
CA LEU A 17 -11.40 3.01 1.77
C LEU A 17 -10.00 3.61 2.01
N LEU A 18 -9.84 4.32 3.13
CA LEU A 18 -8.52 4.75 3.63
C LEU A 18 -8.14 3.91 4.85
N LEU A 19 -7.02 3.20 4.77
CA LEU A 19 -6.42 2.46 5.88
C LEU A 19 -5.17 3.18 6.36
N VAL A 20 -5.19 3.65 7.62
CA VAL A 20 -4.00 4.20 8.29
C VAL A 20 -3.42 3.14 9.22
N THR A 21 -2.16 2.78 9.02
CA THR A 21 -1.53 1.70 9.78
C THR A 21 -0.01 1.85 9.86
N HIS A 22 0.67 0.89 10.48
CA HIS A 22 2.12 0.85 10.63
C HIS A 22 2.80 0.08 9.49
N ALA A 23 4.11 0.30 9.30
CA ALA A 23 4.89 -0.19 8.18
C ALA A 23 4.79 -1.72 7.94
N ALA A 24 4.90 -2.54 9.00
CA ALA A 24 4.82 -4.01 8.85
C ALA A 24 3.46 -4.48 8.35
N THR A 25 2.38 -3.90 8.90
CA THR A 25 1.00 -4.15 8.47
C THR A 25 0.80 -3.73 7.02
N LEU A 26 1.22 -2.50 6.67
CA LEU A 26 1.13 -1.97 5.32
C LEU A 26 1.88 -2.85 4.32
N LYS A 27 3.12 -3.24 4.62
CA LYS A 27 3.92 -4.11 3.75
C LYS A 27 3.27 -5.48 3.56
N THR A 28 2.65 -6.03 4.60
CA THR A 28 1.92 -7.32 4.49
C THR A 28 0.71 -7.19 3.57
N ILE A 29 -0.06 -6.10 3.68
CA ILE A 29 -1.21 -5.82 2.80
C ILE A 29 -0.75 -5.62 1.35
N MET A 30 0.29 -4.81 1.13
CA MET A 30 0.83 -4.58 -0.21
C MET A 30 1.41 -5.85 -0.82
N ALA A 31 2.10 -6.69 -0.04
CA ALA A 31 2.60 -7.98 -0.51
C ALA A 31 1.48 -8.93 -0.94
N PHE A 32 0.31 -8.89 -0.27
CA PHE A 32 -0.85 -9.65 -0.68
C PHE A 32 -1.36 -9.22 -2.07
N PHE A 33 -1.42 -7.91 -2.34
CA PHE A 33 -1.84 -7.39 -3.65
C PHE A 33 -0.77 -7.53 -4.74
N ASP A 34 0.51 -7.47 -4.37
CA ASP A 34 1.67 -7.63 -5.26
C ASP A 34 2.04 -9.10 -5.51
N GLU A 35 1.27 -10.05 -4.95
CA GLU A 35 1.57 -11.49 -4.95
C GLU A 35 3.01 -11.82 -4.50
N ARG A 36 3.55 -11.01 -3.60
CA ARG A 36 4.95 -11.06 -3.19
C ARG A 36 5.16 -12.12 -2.11
N PRO A 37 6.15 -13.02 -2.25
CA PRO A 37 6.44 -14.00 -1.22
C PRO A 37 6.96 -13.33 0.06
N MET A 38 6.65 -13.92 1.21
CA MET A 38 6.97 -13.36 2.53
C MET A 38 8.47 -13.12 2.73
N GLU A 39 9.33 -13.97 2.17
CA GLU A 39 10.79 -13.81 2.22
C GLU A 39 11.28 -12.51 1.56
N ARG A 40 10.50 -11.95 0.63
CA ARG A 40 10.77 -10.69 -0.07
C ARG A 40 10.00 -9.50 0.50
N LEU A 41 9.33 -9.66 1.64
CA LEU A 41 8.46 -8.64 2.22
C LEU A 41 9.16 -7.28 2.30
N TRP A 42 10.42 -7.25 2.74
CA TRP A 42 11.17 -6.01 2.98
C TRP A 42 11.91 -5.48 1.75
N GLU A 43 11.85 -6.16 0.61
CA GLU A 43 12.38 -5.62 -0.63
C GLU A 43 11.67 -4.31 -1.00
N PRO A 44 12.35 -3.39 -1.71
CA PRO A 44 11.74 -2.16 -2.19
C PRO A 44 10.41 -2.39 -2.94
N PRO A 45 9.51 -1.39 -2.95
CA PRO A 45 9.65 -0.05 -2.35
C PRO A 45 9.46 -0.04 -0.82
N ALA A 46 10.08 0.93 -0.15
CA ALA A 46 10.01 1.09 1.30
C ALA A 46 8.68 1.70 1.76
N ALA A 47 8.27 1.41 3.00
CA ALA A 47 7.14 2.06 3.65
C ALA A 47 7.65 3.30 4.41
N TYR A 48 7.49 4.47 3.82
CA TYR A 48 7.85 5.76 4.43
C TYR A 48 6.76 6.23 5.39
N PRO A 49 7.10 7.01 6.43
CA PRO A 49 6.12 7.78 7.19
C PRO A 49 5.23 8.59 6.24
N THR A 50 3.92 8.57 6.51
CA THR A 50 2.89 9.22 5.68
C THR A 50 2.90 8.87 4.19
N GLY A 51 3.68 7.87 3.75
CA GLY A 51 3.72 7.42 2.37
C GLY A 51 2.41 6.77 1.95
N LEU A 52 1.88 7.19 0.80
CA LEU A 52 0.60 6.72 0.28
C LEU A 52 0.79 5.48 -0.59
N CYS A 53 0.00 4.44 -0.31
CA CYS A 53 -0.20 3.32 -1.24
C CYS A 53 -1.64 3.36 -1.74
N LYS A 54 -1.84 3.05 -3.01
CA LYS A 54 -3.17 3.02 -3.64
C LYS A 54 -3.32 1.75 -4.46
N VAL A 55 -4.36 0.99 -4.12
CA VAL A 55 -4.78 -0.20 -4.86
C VAL A 55 -6.19 0.05 -5.38
N VAL A 56 -6.39 -0.13 -6.67
CA VAL A 56 -7.70 -0.09 -7.33
C VAL A 56 -8.10 -1.52 -7.64
N ILE A 57 -9.32 -1.93 -7.28
CA ILE A 57 -9.82 -3.28 -7.52
C ILE A 57 -10.99 -3.18 -8.50
N GLU A 58 -10.74 -3.53 -9.75
CA GLU A 58 -11.75 -3.57 -10.82
C GLU A 58 -11.89 -5.01 -11.31
N GLU A 59 -13.13 -5.49 -11.48
CA GLU A 59 -13.41 -6.86 -11.95
C GLU A 59 -12.64 -7.95 -11.18
N GLN A 60 -12.48 -7.76 -9.86
CA GLN A 60 -11.71 -8.65 -8.96
C GLN A 60 -10.20 -8.71 -9.26
N LYS A 61 -9.66 -7.79 -10.05
CA LYS A 61 -8.23 -7.68 -10.32
C LYS A 61 -7.67 -6.46 -9.59
N PRO A 62 -6.78 -6.66 -8.61
CA PRO A 62 -6.10 -5.54 -7.95
C PRO A 62 -5.05 -4.93 -8.89
N LEU A 63 -5.01 -3.61 -8.93
CA LEU A 63 -3.99 -2.79 -9.60
C LEU A 63 -3.35 -1.87 -8.56
N ILE A 64 -2.04 -2.00 -8.37
CA ILE A 64 -1.27 -1.09 -7.52
C ILE A 64 -0.93 0.15 -8.35
N GLU A 65 -1.63 1.27 -8.10
CA GLU A 65 -1.36 2.54 -8.78
C GLU A 65 -0.23 3.33 -8.10
N LEU A 66 -0.14 3.27 -6.77
CA LEU A 66 0.89 3.94 -5.99
C LEU A 66 1.45 2.99 -4.93
N TYR A 67 2.77 2.99 -4.75
CA TYR A 67 3.43 2.20 -3.73
C TYR A 67 4.46 3.05 -2.99
N GLY A 68 4.04 3.61 -1.86
CA GLY A 68 4.89 4.44 -0.98
C GLY A 68 5.13 5.84 -1.54
N ASP A 69 4.13 6.44 -2.19
CA ASP A 69 4.23 7.79 -2.73
C ASP A 69 4.36 8.82 -1.60
N ILE A 70 5.42 9.62 -1.70
CA ILE A 70 5.79 10.68 -0.76
C ILE A 70 5.88 12.03 -1.48
N SER A 71 5.27 12.15 -2.67
CA SER A 71 5.37 13.36 -3.49
C SER A 71 4.78 14.61 -2.79
N HIS A 72 3.82 14.39 -1.89
CA HIS A 72 3.23 15.44 -1.07
C HIS A 72 4.17 15.92 0.05
N ASP A 73 5.13 15.09 0.46
CA ASP A 73 6.06 15.37 1.55
C ASP A 73 7.39 15.89 0.98
N ARG A 74 7.55 17.21 1.00
CA ARG A 74 8.72 17.89 0.45
C ARG A 74 10.02 17.50 1.17
N GLU A 75 9.97 17.16 2.45
CA GLU A 75 11.17 16.78 3.20
C GLU A 75 11.68 15.42 2.70
N TRP A 76 10.79 14.43 2.58
CA TRP A 76 11.15 13.11 2.05
C TRP A 76 11.46 13.10 0.55
N ALA A 77 10.79 13.94 -0.25
CA ALA A 77 11.08 14.09 -1.68
C ALA A 77 12.53 14.55 -1.93
N ASN A 78 13.04 15.46 -1.09
CA ASN A 78 14.41 15.97 -1.18
C ASN A 78 15.46 14.90 -0.81
N VAL A 79 15.15 13.99 0.11
CA VAL A 79 16.05 12.87 0.48
C VAL A 79 16.22 11.86 -0.66
N GLN A 80 15.27 11.77 -1.59
CA GLN A 80 15.32 10.87 -2.74
C GLN A 80 15.96 11.49 -4.00
N GLY A 81 16.50 12.71 -3.92
CA GLY A 81 17.23 13.34 -5.04
C GLY A 81 16.37 13.72 -6.25
N ARG A 82 15.06 13.94 -6.05
CA ARG A 82 14.14 14.44 -7.08
C ARG A 82 13.98 15.96 -6.92
N SER A 83 14.90 16.73 -7.48
CA SER A 83 14.82 18.20 -7.66
C SER A 83 14.71 18.57 -9.12
#